data_AF-A0A7Y5QCL2-F1
#
_entry.id   AF-A0A7Y5QCL2-F1
#
_cell.length_a   1.000
_cell.length_b   1.000
_cell.length_c   1.000
_cell.angle_alpha   90.00
_cell.angle_beta   90.00
_cell.angle_gamma   90.00
#
_symmetry.space_group_name_H-M   'P 1'
#
loop_
_entity.id
_entity.type
_entity.pdbx_description
1 polymer ?
#
loop_
_entity_poly.entity_id
_entity_poly.type
_entity_poly.pdbx_seq_one_letter_code
_entity_poly.pdbx_strand_id
1 'polypeptide(L)'
;MQARGDWFGHVLDRARWRPQRQAVALATLGLFVAVIMGALYLSQSAHMSALGRQLNDMISARNTLEQSVEQLRGEIAILQSMPRLQARAEAMGFIPADADQIVYIVVDGYDPEREIQIVPLDSDSGALPDYNEDFGGWLNMLFDDIRRQLESFGQEAQ
;
A
#
# COMPACT_ATOMS: atom_id res chain seq x y z
N MET A 1 25.35 -57.99 59.68
CA MET A 1 24.77 -58.64 58.49
C MET A 1 23.40 -58.00 58.24
N GLN A 2 23.39 -56.85 57.55
CA GLN A 2 22.99 -56.65 56.15
C GLN A 2 21.48 -56.81 55.90
N ALA A 3 20.76 -55.68 56.01
CA ALA A 3 19.51 -55.43 55.31
C ALA A 3 19.63 -54.00 54.73
N ARG A 4 20.07 -53.90 53.47
CA ARG A 4 20.11 -52.63 52.74
C ARG A 4 19.89 -52.93 51.27
N GLY A 5 18.76 -52.44 50.75
CA GLY A 5 18.48 -52.38 49.32
C GLY A 5 17.18 -53.06 48.94
N ASP A 6 16.07 -52.33 49.01
CA ASP A 6 14.95 -52.56 48.07
C ASP A 6 13.92 -51.42 47.95
N TRP A 7 14.19 -50.22 48.46
CA TRP A 7 13.23 -49.11 48.36
C TRP A 7 13.37 -48.27 47.08
N PHE A 8 14.49 -48.40 46.36
CA PHE A 8 14.83 -47.47 45.27
C PHE A 8 14.23 -47.93 43.94
N GLY A 9 13.89 -49.22 43.81
CA GLY A 9 13.29 -49.77 42.59
C GLY A 9 11.84 -49.35 42.38
N HIS A 10 11.08 -49.11 43.45
CA HIS A 10 9.64 -48.84 43.34
C HIS A 10 9.26 -47.38 43.06
N VAL A 11 10.22 -46.45 43.14
CA VAL A 11 9.95 -45.01 42.94
C VAL A 11 10.22 -44.57 41.50
N LEU A 12 11.14 -45.24 40.79
CA LEU A 12 11.46 -44.90 39.39
C LEU A 12 10.52 -45.54 38.36
N ASP A 13 9.65 -46.45 38.77
CA ASP A 13 8.72 -47.15 37.86
C ASP A 13 7.35 -46.46 37.70
N ARG A 14 7.24 -45.19 38.18
CA ARG A 14 6.02 -44.37 38.04
C ARG A 14 6.04 -43.37 36.90
N ALA A 15 6.87 -43.59 35.90
CA ALA A 15 6.72 -42.97 34.60
C ALA A 15 6.62 -44.06 33.53
N ARG A 16 5.51 -44.81 33.54
CA ARG A 16 5.04 -45.50 32.33
C ARG A 16 4.71 -44.40 31.32
N TRP A 17 5.75 -43.89 30.65
CA TRP A 17 5.64 -43.21 29.38
C TRP A 17 4.76 -44.08 28.51
N ARG A 18 3.58 -43.55 28.14
CA ARG A 18 2.68 -44.18 27.18
C ARG A 18 2.97 -43.48 25.85
N PRO A 19 4.03 -43.87 25.12
CA PRO A 19 4.42 -43.21 23.86
C PRO A 19 3.24 -43.18 22.86
N GLN A 20 2.31 -44.13 22.97
CA GLN A 20 1.08 -44.16 22.19
C GLN A 20 0.16 -42.95 22.44
N ARG A 21 -0.04 -42.51 23.70
CA ARG A 21 -0.93 -41.37 23.98
C ARG A 21 -0.30 -40.03 23.62
N GLN A 22 1.01 -39.88 23.84
CA GLN A 22 1.75 -38.69 23.44
C GLN A 22 1.88 -38.57 21.92
N ALA A 23 2.12 -39.67 21.21
CA ALA A 23 2.17 -39.66 19.74
C ALA A 23 0.80 -39.28 19.13
N VAL A 24 -0.29 -39.80 19.68
CA VAL A 24 -1.65 -39.40 19.27
C VAL A 24 -1.87 -37.91 19.53
N ALA A 25 -1.54 -37.41 20.72
CA ALA A 25 -1.68 -36.00 21.07
C ALA A 25 -0.89 -35.08 20.11
N LEU A 26 0.37 -35.41 19.83
CA LEU A 26 1.21 -34.67 18.88
C LEU A 26 0.68 -34.73 17.44
N ALA A 27 0.14 -35.87 17.02
CA ALA A 27 -0.48 -36.00 15.70
C ALA A 27 -1.73 -35.12 15.56
N THR A 28 -2.60 -35.10 16.57
CA THR A 28 -3.77 -34.18 16.60
C THR A 28 -3.33 -32.73 16.63
N LEU A 29 -2.29 -32.38 17.38
CA LEU A 29 -1.76 -31.01 17.41
C LEU A 29 -1.23 -30.59 16.02
N GLY A 30 -0.44 -31.46 15.38
CA GLY A 30 0.06 -31.22 14.02
C GLY A 30 -1.06 -31.05 12.99
N LEU A 31 -2.14 -31.84 13.11
CA LEU A 31 -3.33 -31.70 12.27
C LEU A 31 -4.00 -30.33 12.47
N PHE A 32 -4.17 -29.89 13.72
CA PHE A 32 -4.73 -28.57 14.02
C PHE A 32 -3.87 -27.44 13.44
N VAL A 33 -2.55 -27.52 13.59
CA VAL A 33 -1.62 -26.55 13.00
C VAL A 33 -1.75 -26.54 11.48
N ALA A 34 -1.83 -27.70 10.82
CA ALA A 34 -2.00 -27.78 9.37
C ALA A 34 -3.34 -27.18 8.90
N VAL A 35 -4.42 -27.40 9.65
CA VAL A 35 -5.74 -26.81 9.37
C VAL A 35 -5.72 -25.30 9.54
N ILE A 36 -5.09 -24.80 10.61
CA ILE A 36 -4.95 -23.35 10.84
C ILE A 36 -4.10 -22.71 9.74
N MET A 37 -2.95 -23.32 9.38
CA MET A 37 -2.13 -22.86 8.26
C MET A 37 -2.93 -22.83 6.95
N GLY A 38 -3.69 -23.90 6.67
CA GLY A 38 -4.53 -23.99 5.47
C GLY A 38 -5.64 -22.92 5.45
N ALA A 39 -6.29 -22.68 6.59
CA ALA A 39 -7.33 -21.67 6.72
C ALA A 39 -6.77 -20.24 6.56
N LEU A 40 -5.60 -19.96 7.16
CA LEU A 40 -4.92 -18.66 7.00
C LEU A 40 -4.48 -18.43 5.56
N TYR A 41 -3.89 -19.44 4.91
CA TYR A 41 -3.50 -19.36 3.51
C TYR A 41 -4.71 -19.10 2.59
N LEU A 42 -5.83 -19.77 2.85
CA LEU A 42 -7.07 -19.57 2.10
C LEU A 42 -7.69 -18.18 2.35
N SER A 43 -7.65 -17.69 3.60
CA SER A 43 -8.12 -16.35 3.98
C SER A 43 -7.28 -15.25 3.31
N GLN A 44 -5.97 -15.44 3.19
CA GLN A 44 -5.07 -14.50 2.52
C GLN A 44 -5.40 -14.40 1.02
N SER A 45 -5.66 -15.53 0.35
CA SER A 45 -6.07 -15.57 -1.06
C SER A 45 -7.41 -14.86 -1.33
N ALA A 46 -8.37 -14.98 -0.41
CA ALA A 46 -9.67 -14.32 -0.51
C ALA A 46 -9.57 -12.78 -0.34
N HIS A 47 -8.76 -12.30 0.61
CA HIS A 47 -8.57 -10.86 0.83
C HIS A 47 -7.84 -10.17 -0.33
N MET A 48 -6.84 -10.82 -0.92
CA MET A 48 -6.13 -10.29 -2.10
C MET A 48 -7.04 -10.13 -3.31
N SER A 49 -8.07 -10.99 -3.46
CA SER A 49 -8.99 -10.95 -4.60
C SER A 49 -9.99 -9.78 -4.54
N ALA A 50 -10.48 -9.42 -3.34
CA ALA A 50 -11.39 -8.29 -3.17
C ALA A 50 -10.65 -6.95 -3.33
N LEU A 51 -9.48 -6.82 -2.70
CA LEU A 51 -8.61 -5.65 -2.82
C LEU A 51 -8.11 -5.45 -4.26
N GLY A 52 -7.75 -6.53 -4.95
CA GLY A 52 -7.31 -6.48 -6.35
C GLY A 52 -8.36 -5.92 -7.29
N ARG A 53 -9.65 -6.25 -7.09
CA ARG A 53 -10.75 -5.67 -7.89
C ARG A 53 -10.91 -4.18 -7.63
N GLN A 54 -10.93 -3.77 -6.36
CA GLN A 54 -11.05 -2.35 -6.00
C GLN A 54 -9.86 -1.53 -6.53
N LEU A 55 -8.65 -2.08 -6.46
CA LEU A 55 -7.46 -1.46 -7.04
C LEU A 55 -7.58 -1.34 -8.56
N ASN A 56 -8.04 -2.39 -9.24
CA ASN A 56 -8.25 -2.36 -10.69
C ASN A 56 -9.30 -1.32 -11.09
N ASP A 57 -10.38 -1.18 -10.31
CA ASP A 57 -11.41 -0.15 -10.54
C ASP A 57 -10.82 1.26 -10.36
N MET A 58 -9.99 1.47 -9.33
CA MET A 58 -9.28 2.73 -9.12
C MET A 58 -8.28 3.04 -10.24
N ILE A 59 -7.52 2.05 -10.72
CA ILE A 59 -6.59 2.20 -11.85
C ILE A 59 -7.37 2.55 -13.12
N SER A 60 -8.50 1.88 -13.37
CA SER A 60 -9.36 2.17 -14.50
C SER A 60 -9.92 3.60 -14.46
N ALA A 61 -10.38 4.04 -13.29
CA ALA A 61 -10.84 5.41 -13.08
C ALA A 61 -9.71 6.44 -13.32
N ARG A 62 -8.51 6.18 -12.79
CA ARG A 62 -7.31 7.01 -13.00
C ARG A 62 -6.99 7.14 -14.49
N ASN A 63 -6.93 6.04 -15.22
CA ASN A 63 -6.61 6.05 -16.65
C ASN A 63 -7.65 6.82 -17.47
N THR A 64 -8.93 6.69 -17.13
CA THR A 64 -10.02 7.43 -17.76
C THR A 64 -9.87 8.95 -17.53
N LEU A 65 -9.48 9.34 -16.32
CA LEU A 65 -9.27 10.74 -15.98
C LEU A 65 -8.05 11.32 -16.70
N GLU A 66 -6.94 10.57 -16.76
CA GLU A 66 -5.74 10.97 -17.51
C GLU A 66 -6.03 11.18 -18.99
N GLN A 67 -6.78 10.26 -19.61
CA GLN A 67 -7.21 10.41 -21.00
C GLN A 67 -8.05 11.68 -21.20
N SER A 68 -8.93 12.00 -20.25
CA SER A 68 -9.76 13.21 -20.30
C SER A 68 -8.91 14.48 -20.17
N VAL A 69 -7.91 14.47 -19.29
CA VAL A 69 -6.95 15.58 -19.14
C VAL A 69 -6.18 15.82 -20.43
N GLU A 70 -5.66 14.78 -21.05
CA GLU A 70 -4.91 14.92 -22.31
C GLU A 70 -5.78 15.40 -23.47
N GLN A 71 -7.04 14.94 -23.53
CA GLN A 71 -7.99 15.47 -24.49
C GLN A 71 -8.22 16.98 -24.28
N LEU A 72 -8.50 17.41 -23.05
CA LEU A 72 -8.72 18.81 -22.72
C LEU A 72 -7.49 19.68 -23.01
N ARG A 73 -6.28 19.19 -22.72
CA ARG A 73 -5.03 19.86 -23.07
C ARG A 73 -4.92 20.07 -24.58
N GLY A 74 -5.25 19.05 -25.36
CA GLY A 74 -5.32 19.14 -26.82
C GLY A 74 -6.32 20.20 -27.29
N GLU A 75 -7.54 20.20 -26.74
CA GLU A 75 -8.57 21.19 -27.07
C GLU A 75 -8.14 22.62 -26.75
N ILE A 76 -7.56 22.85 -25.57
CA ILE A 76 -7.00 24.14 -25.16
C ILE A 76 -5.90 24.58 -26.12
N ALA A 77 -4.97 23.69 -26.48
CA ALA A 77 -3.90 24.01 -27.41
C ALA A 77 -4.43 24.42 -28.79
N ILE A 78 -5.46 23.74 -29.29
CA ILE A 78 -6.11 24.12 -30.55
C ILE A 78 -6.79 25.50 -30.40
N LEU A 79 -7.52 25.75 -29.31
CA LEU A 79 -8.17 27.04 -29.07
C LEU A 79 -7.18 28.21 -28.94
N GLN A 80 -6.02 27.96 -28.32
CA GLN A 80 -4.94 28.92 -28.17
C GLN A 80 -4.02 29.00 -29.41
N SER A 81 -4.26 28.19 -30.44
CA SER A 81 -3.43 28.18 -31.63
C SER A 81 -3.51 29.52 -32.36
N MET A 82 -2.35 30.02 -32.83
CA MET A 82 -2.28 31.28 -33.57
C MET A 82 -3.25 31.35 -34.75
N PRO A 83 -3.44 30.29 -35.57
CA PRO A 83 -4.42 30.34 -36.66
C PRO A 83 -5.85 30.58 -36.17
N ARG A 84 -6.26 29.96 -35.05
CA ARG A 84 -7.60 30.21 -34.48
C ARG A 84 -7.73 31.63 -33.93
N LEU A 85 -6.71 32.12 -33.23
CA LEU A 85 -6.72 33.48 -32.70
C LEU A 85 -6.75 34.52 -33.81
N GLN A 86 -5.97 34.32 -34.88
CA GLN A 86 -5.96 35.20 -36.04
C GLN A 86 -7.31 35.19 -36.77
N ALA A 87 -7.87 34.02 -37.06
CA ALA A 87 -9.19 33.92 -37.69
C ALA A 87 -10.28 34.61 -36.84
N ARG A 88 -10.19 34.50 -35.51
CA ARG A 88 -11.11 35.19 -34.59
C ARG A 88 -10.89 36.71 -34.59
N ALA A 89 -9.65 37.17 -34.64
CA ALA A 89 -9.32 38.59 -34.74
C ALA A 89 -9.85 39.20 -36.06
N GLU A 90 -9.63 38.52 -37.18
CA GLU A 90 -10.17 38.92 -38.49
C GLU A 90 -11.71 38.97 -38.47
N ALA A 91 -12.36 37.96 -37.87
CA ALA A 91 -13.82 37.95 -37.71
C ALA A 91 -14.37 39.07 -36.79
N MET A 92 -13.53 39.65 -35.93
CA MET A 92 -13.86 40.81 -35.11
C MET A 92 -13.53 42.14 -35.80
N GLY A 93 -13.00 42.11 -37.03
CA GLY A 93 -12.63 43.30 -37.80
C GLY A 93 -11.22 43.83 -37.52
N PHE A 94 -10.39 43.08 -36.80
CA PHE A 94 -8.98 43.41 -36.68
C PHE A 94 -8.27 43.11 -38.01
N ILE A 95 -7.28 43.93 -38.34
CA ILE A 95 -6.40 43.77 -39.49
C ILE A 95 -4.96 43.67 -39.00
N PRO A 96 -4.06 42.98 -39.75
CA PRO A 96 -2.63 43.06 -39.49
C PRO A 96 -2.17 44.53 -39.51
N ALA A 97 -1.35 44.92 -38.53
CA ALA A 97 -0.82 46.27 -38.46
C ALA A 97 0.33 46.45 -39.47
N ASP A 98 0.29 47.53 -40.24
CA ASP A 98 1.41 47.95 -41.09
C ASP A 98 2.50 48.64 -40.26
N ALA A 99 3.71 48.73 -40.81
CA ALA A 99 4.88 49.27 -40.11
C ALA A 99 4.70 50.73 -39.63
N ASP A 100 3.86 51.52 -40.31
CA ASP A 100 3.53 52.90 -39.96
C ASP A 100 2.49 53.02 -38.84
N GLN A 101 1.80 51.92 -38.50
CA GLN A 101 0.78 51.85 -37.44
C GLN A 101 1.35 51.36 -36.09
N ILE A 102 2.62 50.95 -36.04
CA ILE A 102 3.27 50.42 -34.85
C ILE A 102 3.94 51.56 -34.06
N VAL A 103 3.48 51.78 -32.83
CA VAL A 103 4.08 52.75 -31.89
C VAL A 103 5.00 52.01 -30.93
N TYR A 104 6.30 52.34 -30.96
CA TYR A 104 7.28 51.81 -30.02
C TYR A 104 7.30 52.67 -28.75
N ILE A 105 7.06 52.02 -27.60
CA ILE A 105 7.07 52.67 -26.30
C ILE A 105 8.31 52.18 -25.54
N VAL A 106 9.13 53.10 -25.03
CA VAL A 106 10.24 52.78 -24.14
C VAL A 106 9.67 52.52 -22.76
N VAL A 107 9.82 51.30 -22.26
CA VAL A 107 9.43 50.92 -20.91
C VAL A 107 10.64 51.12 -20.01
N ASP A 108 10.54 52.06 -19.07
CA ASP A 108 11.62 52.35 -18.13
C ASP A 108 11.91 51.12 -17.24
N GLY A 109 13.19 50.80 -17.05
CA GLY A 109 13.62 49.60 -16.34
C GLY A 109 13.41 48.26 -17.06
N TYR A 110 13.08 48.26 -18.36
CA TYR A 110 13.07 47.04 -19.17
C TYR A 110 14.49 46.55 -19.45
N ASP A 111 14.79 45.34 -18.98
CA ASP A 111 16.05 44.65 -19.20
C ASP A 111 15.78 43.42 -20.09
N PRO A 112 16.18 43.44 -21.38
CA PRO A 112 15.97 42.32 -22.30
C PRO A 112 16.79 41.08 -21.93
N GLU A 113 17.82 41.22 -21.10
CA GLU A 113 18.70 40.14 -20.64
C GLU A 113 18.32 39.65 -19.24
N ARG A 114 17.21 40.12 -18.68
CA ARG A 114 16.74 39.67 -17.37
C ARG A 114 16.61 38.14 -17.36
N GLU A 115 17.40 37.50 -16.49
CA GLU A 115 17.24 36.09 -16.19
C GLU A 115 15.80 35.83 -15.73
N ILE A 116 15.07 35.01 -16.49
CA ILE A 116 13.70 34.62 -16.14
C ILE A 116 13.80 33.80 -14.85
N GLN A 117 13.49 34.42 -13.72
CA GLN A 117 13.30 33.69 -12.46
C GLN A 117 12.01 32.88 -12.60
N ILE A 118 12.17 31.62 -13.00
CA ILE A 118 11.11 30.62 -12.91
C ILE A 118 10.90 30.37 -11.41
N VAL A 119 9.93 31.05 -10.81
CA VAL A 119 9.50 30.73 -9.44
C VAL A 119 8.99 29.29 -9.49
N PRO A 120 9.61 28.34 -8.77
CA PRO A 120 9.07 26.99 -8.67
C PRO A 120 7.64 27.12 -8.15
N LEU A 121 6.67 26.54 -8.86
CA LEU A 121 5.39 26.25 -8.21
C LEU A 121 5.74 25.35 -7.04
N ASP A 122 5.47 25.79 -5.81
CA ASP A 122 5.50 24.93 -4.63
C ASP A 122 4.48 23.82 -4.84
N SER A 123 4.88 22.74 -5.51
CA SER A 123 4.19 21.47 -5.47
C SER A 123 4.55 20.85 -4.13
N ASP A 124 3.95 21.37 -3.06
CA ASP A 124 3.97 20.75 -1.74
C ASP A 124 3.18 19.45 -1.81
N SER A 125 3.78 18.46 -2.45
CA SER A 125 3.34 17.08 -2.43
C SER A 125 3.82 16.54 -1.09
N GLY A 126 3.06 16.85 -0.04
CA GLY A 126 3.34 16.38 1.32
C GLY A 126 3.74 14.91 1.29
N ALA A 127 4.79 14.58 2.04
CA ALA A 127 5.33 13.23 2.11
C ALA A 127 4.19 12.23 2.34
N LEU A 128 3.96 11.35 1.35
CA LEU A 128 3.03 10.24 1.50
C LEU A 128 3.46 9.42 2.73
N PRO A 129 2.55 9.03 3.62
CA PRO A 129 2.87 8.19 4.75
C PRO A 129 3.57 6.91 4.27
N ASP A 130 4.75 6.63 4.81
CA ASP A 130 5.43 5.36 4.60
C ASP A 130 4.68 4.28 5.38
N TYR A 131 3.77 3.59 4.70
CA TYR A 131 2.96 2.53 5.27
C TYR A 131 3.77 1.23 5.24
N ASN A 132 4.49 0.93 6.32
CA ASN A 132 5.27 -0.31 6.43
C ASN A 132 4.37 -1.47 6.91
N GLU A 133 3.71 -2.14 5.98
CA GLU A 133 2.95 -3.39 6.19
C GLU A 133 3.90 -4.61 6.32
N ASP A 134 4.85 -4.61 7.27
CA ASP A 134 5.83 -5.70 7.37
C ASP A 134 5.24 -6.96 8.04
N PHE A 135 5.58 -8.11 7.45
CA PHE A 135 5.20 -9.46 7.88
C PHE A 135 5.63 -9.75 9.33
N GLY A 136 6.74 -9.16 9.77
CA GLY A 136 7.24 -9.30 11.14
C GLY A 136 6.26 -8.75 12.19
N GLY A 137 5.56 -7.66 11.89
CA GLY A 137 4.57 -7.06 12.79
C GLY A 137 3.36 -7.96 13.00
N TRP A 138 2.82 -8.52 11.92
CA TRP A 138 1.71 -9.47 11.97
C TRP A 138 2.08 -10.78 12.70
N LEU A 139 3.29 -11.31 12.48
CA LEU A 139 3.75 -12.54 13.15
C LEU A 139 3.78 -12.39 14.67
N ASN A 140 4.26 -11.25 15.17
CA ASN A 140 4.30 -11.00 16.60
C ASN A 140 2.89 -10.95 17.21
N MET A 141 1.93 -10.35 16.50
CA MET A 141 0.53 -10.32 16.94
C MET A 141 -0.11 -11.71 16.97
N LEU A 142 0.20 -12.56 15.98
CA LEU A 142 -0.27 -13.95 15.94
C LEU A 142 0.29 -14.78 17.10
N PHE A 143 1.58 -14.66 17.38
CA PHE A 143 2.21 -15.37 18.51
C PHE A 143 1.63 -14.95 19.86
N ASP A 144 1.35 -13.66 20.01
CA ASP A 144 0.78 -13.10 21.24
C ASP A 144 -0.66 -13.60 21.47
N ASP A 145 -1.46 -13.76 20.41
CA ASP A 145 -2.82 -14.29 20.51
C ASP A 145 -2.87 -15.77 20.89
N ILE A 146 -1.99 -16.58 20.29
CA ILE A 146 -1.86 -18.01 20.63
C ILE A 146 -1.43 -18.17 22.09
N ARG A 147 -0.50 -17.33 22.55
CA ARG A 147 -0.03 -17.36 23.94
C ARG A 147 -1.15 -17.06 24.93
N ARG A 148 -1.95 -16.01 24.67
CA ARG A 148 -3.10 -15.65 25.50
C ARG A 148 -4.14 -16.78 25.59
N GLN A 149 -4.43 -17.43 24.47
CA GLN A 149 -5.37 -18.57 24.45
C GLN A 149 -4.83 -19.77 25.24
N LEU A 150 -3.54 -20.07 25.14
CA LEU A 150 -2.91 -21.15 25.93
C LEU A 150 -2.96 -20.86 27.44
N GLU A 151 -2.73 -19.61 27.83
CA GLU A 151 -2.82 -19.17 29.23
C GLU A 151 -4.26 -19.25 29.77
N SER A 152 -5.28 -18.95 28.94
CA SER A 152 -6.68 -19.10 29.36
C SER A 152 -7.09 -20.56 29.56
N PHE A 153 -6.61 -21.49 28.72
CA PHE A 153 -6.89 -22.92 28.92
C PHE A 153 -6.23 -23.48 30.20
N GLY A 154 -5.10 -22.93 30.61
CA GLY A 154 -4.43 -23.30 31.87
C GLY A 154 -5.17 -22.83 33.12
N GLN A 155 -5.98 -21.78 33.01
CA GLN A 155 -6.76 -21.23 34.13
C GLN A 155 -8.12 -21.94 34.32
N GLU A 156 -8.69 -22.52 33.25
CA GLU A 156 -9.95 -23.28 33.33
C GLU A 156 -9.77 -24.73 33.86
N ALA A 157 -8.53 -25.20 34.00
CA ALA A 157 -8.22 -26.57 34.45
C ALA A 157 -7.90 -26.67 35.97
N GLN A 158 -8.20 -25.64 36.77
CA GLN A 158 -8.13 -25.66 38.24
C GLN A 158 -9.50 -25.53 38.88
#